data_AF-A0A5B7G9Q3-F1
#
_entry.id   AF-A0A5B7G9Q3-F1
#
_cell.length_a   1.000
_cell.length_b   1.000
_cell.length_c   1.000
_cell.angle_alpha   90.00
_cell.angle_beta   90.00
_cell.angle_gamma   90.00
#
_symmetry.space_group_name_H-M   'P 1'
#
loop_
_entity.id
_entity.type
_entity.pdbx_description
1 polymer ?
#
loop_
_entity_poly.entity_id
_entity_poly.type
_entity_poly.pdbx_seq_one_letter_code
_entity_poly.pdbx_strand_id
1 'polypeptide(L)'
;MTLYYKEEVKNNGLPGYRYWGTNETFPGDGCYCIDKVCAPLGLVNAETCRMGAPAFVSFPHFLHADPFLLDAFEGVSPPDPDKHSFVLDMIPVSLRILKNVKEAYLPLLWFEEEAVIPDYMARQLQVLLVIMNTPTVYIVLGVILVLGVIGATLVTTRHYKKAKRDRERASKS
;
A
#
# COMPACT_ATOMS: atom_id res chain seq x y z
N MET A 1 11.32 -19.93 -1.79
CA MET A 1 10.49 -18.93 -1.13
C MET A 1 9.25 -18.70 -1.95
N THR A 2 8.30 -19.61 -1.73
CA THR A 2 6.98 -19.61 -2.35
C THR A 2 5.95 -19.55 -1.24
N LEU A 3 4.87 -18.78 -1.46
CA LEU A 3 3.72 -18.74 -0.59
C LEU A 3 2.56 -19.48 -1.24
N TYR A 4 1.73 -20.11 -0.43
CA TYR A 4 0.63 -20.94 -0.90
C TYR A 4 -0.69 -20.22 -0.69
N TYR A 5 -1.63 -20.37 -1.62
CA TYR A 5 -2.98 -19.87 -1.41
C TYR A 5 -3.62 -20.57 -0.21
N LYS A 6 -4.26 -19.81 0.68
CA LYS A 6 -4.97 -20.31 1.84
C LYS A 6 -6.48 -20.19 1.66
N GLU A 7 -6.97 -18.96 1.48
CA GLU A 7 -8.40 -18.65 1.50
C GLU A 7 -8.69 -17.26 0.91
N GLU A 8 -9.97 -17.00 0.59
CA GLU A 8 -10.45 -15.64 0.33
C GLU A 8 -10.67 -14.90 1.66
N VAL A 9 -10.27 -13.64 1.70
CA VAL A 9 -10.40 -12.80 2.89
C VAL A 9 -11.06 -11.48 2.56
N LYS A 10 -11.71 -10.87 3.56
CA LYS A 10 -12.27 -9.54 3.45
C LYS A 10 -11.66 -8.63 4.50
N ASN A 11 -10.62 -7.90 4.12
CA ASN A 11 -9.93 -6.99 5.04
C ASN A 11 -10.49 -5.58 4.87
N ASN A 12 -11.07 -5.01 5.95
CA ASN A 12 -11.67 -3.67 5.94
C ASN A 12 -12.69 -3.43 4.81
N GLY A 13 -13.46 -4.46 4.47
CA GLY A 13 -14.48 -4.40 3.42
C GLY A 13 -13.98 -4.72 2.00
N LEU A 14 -12.68 -4.83 1.79
CA LEU A 14 -12.05 -5.14 0.50
C LEU A 14 -11.85 -6.66 0.34
N PRO A 15 -12.31 -7.27 -0.77
CA PRO A 15 -12.05 -8.67 -1.04
C PRO A 15 -10.58 -8.88 -1.43
N GLY A 16 -9.98 -9.96 -0.96
CA GLY A 16 -8.60 -10.33 -1.26
C GLY A 16 -8.38 -11.83 -1.14
N TYR A 17 -7.17 -12.24 -1.47
CA TYR A 17 -6.72 -13.63 -1.41
C TYR A 17 -5.56 -13.73 -0.42
N ARG A 18 -5.72 -14.59 0.57
CA ARG A 18 -4.70 -14.85 1.59
C ARG A 18 -3.75 -15.93 1.12
N TYR A 19 -2.47 -15.65 1.23
CA TYR A 19 -1.38 -16.58 1.02
C TYR A 19 -0.62 -16.77 2.34
N TRP A 20 -0.03 -17.93 2.55
CA TRP A 20 0.67 -18.26 3.78
C TRP A 20 1.98 -18.97 3.54
N GLY A 21 2.91 -18.78 4.47
CA GLY A 21 4.17 -19.51 4.54
C GLY A 21 3.94 -20.90 5.14
N THR A 22 4.63 -21.90 4.58
CA THR A 22 4.61 -23.28 5.06
C THR A 22 6.04 -23.78 5.27
N ASN A 23 6.20 -25.04 5.68
CA ASN A 23 7.50 -25.71 5.72
C ASN A 23 8.20 -25.83 4.35
N GLU A 24 7.48 -25.60 3.26
CA GLU A 24 8.05 -25.55 1.91
C GLU A 24 8.52 -24.14 1.50
N THR A 25 8.20 -23.10 2.29
CA THR A 25 8.59 -21.73 1.96
C THR A 25 10.10 -21.51 2.08
N PHE A 26 10.73 -22.12 3.09
CA PHE A 26 12.18 -22.16 3.27
C PHE A 26 12.68 -23.60 3.17
N PRO A 27 12.68 -24.15 1.93
CA PRO A 27 13.11 -25.51 1.73
C PRO A 27 14.63 -25.55 1.97
N GLY A 28 15.10 -26.52 2.74
CA GLY A 28 16.54 -26.73 3.04
C GLY A 28 17.36 -27.22 1.84
N ASP A 29 16.87 -26.98 0.62
CA ASP A 29 17.43 -27.42 -0.63
C ASP A 29 17.10 -26.44 -1.78
N GLY A 30 17.65 -26.71 -2.95
CA GLY A 30 17.35 -25.97 -4.17
C GLY A 30 18.08 -24.63 -4.32
N CYS A 31 17.38 -23.63 -4.88
CA CYS A 31 17.99 -22.40 -5.39
C CYS A 31 18.56 -21.46 -4.33
N TYR A 32 18.29 -21.69 -3.04
CA TYR A 32 18.71 -20.81 -1.94
C TYR A 32 20.03 -21.25 -1.28
N CYS A 33 20.64 -22.33 -1.78
CA CYS A 33 21.93 -22.79 -1.32
C CYS A 33 23.07 -21.96 -1.92
N ILE A 34 24.05 -21.59 -1.10
CA ILE A 34 25.24 -20.85 -1.54
C ILE A 34 26.36 -21.86 -1.78
N ASP A 35 26.97 -21.85 -2.96
CA ASP A 35 28.03 -22.79 -3.34
C ASP A 35 27.68 -24.28 -3.11
N LYS A 36 26.40 -24.63 -3.32
CA LYS A 36 25.80 -25.96 -3.06
C LYS A 36 25.76 -26.37 -1.58
N VAL A 37 26.10 -25.48 -0.67
CA VAL A 37 25.90 -25.65 0.76
C VAL A 37 24.56 -25.01 1.14
N CYS A 38 23.65 -25.84 1.63
CA CYS A 38 22.32 -25.41 2.03
C CYS A 38 22.29 -25.11 3.53
N ALA A 39 21.51 -24.11 3.90
CA ALA A 39 21.14 -23.93 5.30
C ALA A 39 20.20 -25.07 5.74
N PRO A 40 20.12 -25.36 7.05
CA PRO A 40 19.12 -26.26 7.61
C PRO A 40 17.69 -25.92 7.15
N LEU A 41 16.80 -26.91 7.15
CA LEU A 41 15.38 -26.70 6.85
C LEU A 41 14.79 -25.57 7.70
N GLY A 42 14.03 -24.68 7.07
CA GLY A 42 13.44 -23.50 7.72
C GLY A 42 14.37 -22.29 7.83
N LEU A 43 15.62 -22.41 7.39
CA LEU A 43 16.57 -21.31 7.29
C LEU A 43 16.91 -20.99 5.84
N VAL A 44 17.15 -19.71 5.56
CA VAL A 44 17.71 -19.22 4.30
C VAL A 44 18.98 -18.45 4.59
N ASN A 45 20.08 -18.81 3.93
CA ASN A 45 21.33 -18.05 4.05
C ASN A 45 21.19 -16.70 3.31
N ALA A 46 21.38 -15.60 4.05
CA ALA A 46 21.27 -14.23 3.56
C ALA A 46 22.62 -13.48 3.61
N GLU A 47 23.75 -14.20 3.69
CA GLU A 47 25.09 -13.64 3.75
C GLU A 47 25.39 -12.72 2.56
N THR A 48 25.04 -13.13 1.34
CA THR A 48 25.21 -12.32 0.12
C THR A 48 24.36 -11.06 0.15
N CYS A 49 23.20 -11.09 0.80
CA CYS A 49 22.35 -9.91 1.02
C CYS A 49 22.90 -8.97 2.11
N ARG A 50 23.80 -9.45 2.95
CA ARG A 50 24.35 -8.73 4.11
C ARG A 50 25.86 -8.47 4.00
N MET A 51 26.35 -8.26 2.77
CA MET A 51 27.74 -7.89 2.49
C MET A 51 28.76 -8.88 3.10
N GLY A 52 28.46 -10.18 3.09
CA GLY A 52 29.35 -11.22 3.63
C GLY A 52 29.23 -11.44 5.14
N ALA A 53 28.33 -10.75 5.84
CA ALA A 53 28.07 -11.02 7.25
C ALA A 53 27.24 -12.33 7.40
N PRO A 54 27.59 -13.22 8.34
CA PRO A 54 26.85 -14.48 8.53
C PRO A 54 25.45 -14.17 9.07
N ALA A 55 24.46 -14.26 8.19
CA ALA A 55 23.08 -13.93 8.48
C ALA A 55 22.14 -14.97 7.87
N PHE A 56 21.15 -15.38 8.65
CA PHE A 56 20.13 -16.35 8.24
C PHE A 56 18.74 -15.76 8.47
N VAL A 57 17.81 -16.11 7.60
CA VAL A 57 16.38 -15.76 7.69
C VAL A 57 15.60 -17.01 8.05
N SER A 58 14.66 -16.88 8.98
CA SER A 58 13.73 -17.94 9.39
C SER A 58 12.36 -17.34 9.67
N PHE A 59 11.36 -18.18 9.91
CA PHE A 59 10.16 -17.72 10.61
C PHE A 59 10.46 -17.48 12.10
N PRO A 60 9.67 -16.63 12.79
CA PRO A 60 9.84 -16.39 14.23
C PRO A 60 9.82 -17.69 15.03
N HIS A 61 10.66 -17.75 16.07
CA HIS A 61 10.79 -18.93 16.93
C HIS A 61 11.02 -20.25 16.18
N PHE A 62 11.66 -20.18 15.01
CA PHE A 62 11.93 -21.32 14.16
C PHE A 62 10.66 -22.11 13.76
N LEU A 63 9.52 -21.42 13.61
CA LEU A 63 8.31 -22.05 13.06
C LEU A 63 8.65 -22.72 11.71
N HIS A 64 8.22 -23.97 11.53
CA HIS A 64 8.50 -24.81 10.36
C HIS A 64 9.97 -25.17 10.09
N ALA A 65 10.89 -24.86 11.00
CA ALA A 65 12.29 -25.24 10.86
C ALA A 65 12.61 -26.58 11.52
N ASP A 66 13.84 -27.05 11.32
CA ASP A 66 14.33 -28.27 11.98
C ASP A 66 14.31 -28.13 13.52
N PRO A 67 13.72 -29.09 14.26
CA PRO A 67 13.62 -29.02 15.72
C PRO A 67 14.93 -28.77 16.46
N PHE A 68 16.09 -29.20 15.93
CA PHE A 68 17.37 -28.96 16.62
C PHE A 68 17.66 -27.46 16.83
N LEU A 69 17.07 -26.59 16.01
CA LEU A 69 17.24 -25.14 16.13
C LEU A 69 16.57 -24.58 17.39
N LEU A 70 15.54 -25.24 17.94
CA LEU A 70 14.92 -24.81 19.20
C LEU A 70 15.86 -25.02 20.39
N ASP A 71 16.62 -26.11 20.37
CA ASP A 71 17.56 -26.47 21.44
C ASP A 71 18.91 -25.74 21.31
N ALA A 72 19.21 -25.19 20.13
CA ALA A 72 20.48 -24.52 19.85
C ALA A 72 20.57 -23.10 20.43
N PHE A 73 19.44 -22.48 20.83
CA PHE A 73 19.39 -21.09 21.29
C PHE A 73 18.63 -20.96 22.60
N GLU A 74 19.24 -20.31 23.59
CA GLU A 74 18.55 -19.95 24.84
C GLU A 74 17.51 -18.83 24.63
N GLY A 75 16.39 -18.92 25.34
CA GLY A 75 15.33 -17.90 25.31
C GLY A 75 14.33 -18.01 24.16
N VAL A 76 14.50 -18.99 23.26
CA VAL A 76 13.52 -19.27 22.21
C VAL A 76 12.38 -20.09 22.80
N SER A 77 11.19 -19.50 22.90
CA SER A 77 9.97 -20.24 23.26
C SER A 77 9.49 -21.12 22.11
N PRO A 78 8.67 -22.16 22.38
CA PRO A 78 8.05 -22.95 21.33
C PRO A 78 7.30 -22.07 20.31
N PRO A 79 7.32 -22.42 19.02
CA PRO A 79 6.64 -21.63 18.01
C PRO A 79 5.12 -21.74 18.15
N ASP A 80 4.45 -20.60 18.12
CA ASP A 80 3.00 -20.44 18.08
C ASP A 80 2.57 -20.10 16.65
N PRO A 81 1.92 -21.02 15.91
CA PRO A 81 1.52 -20.79 14.53
C PRO A 81 0.62 -19.56 14.34
N ASP A 82 -0.17 -19.16 15.34
CA ASP A 82 -1.04 -18.00 15.21
C ASP A 82 -0.27 -16.67 15.27
N LYS A 83 0.94 -16.66 15.84
CA LYS A 83 1.79 -15.47 16.00
C LYS A 83 3.02 -15.47 15.12
N HIS A 84 3.49 -16.65 14.72
CA HIS A 84 4.76 -16.83 14.04
C HIS A 84 4.60 -17.26 12.58
N SER A 85 3.36 -17.38 12.09
CA SER A 85 3.10 -17.62 10.68
C SER A 85 3.32 -16.36 9.85
N PHE A 86 3.83 -16.53 8.64
CA PHE A 86 3.84 -15.48 7.64
C PHE A 86 2.56 -15.53 6.81
N VAL A 87 1.82 -14.43 6.73
CA VAL A 87 0.56 -14.32 5.99
C VAL A 87 0.58 -13.09 5.08
N LEU A 88 0.25 -13.26 3.80
CA LEU A 88 0.18 -12.20 2.80
C LEU A 88 -1.23 -12.12 2.22
N ASP A 89 -1.94 -11.03 2.49
CA ASP A 89 -3.24 -10.76 1.90
C ASP A 89 -3.07 -9.89 0.63
N MET A 90 -3.35 -10.48 -0.54
CA MET A 90 -3.28 -9.78 -1.81
C MET A 90 -4.65 -9.28 -2.24
N ILE A 91 -4.77 -7.97 -2.47
CA ILE A 91 -6.01 -7.33 -2.91
C ILE A 91 -5.87 -6.95 -4.39
N PRO A 92 -6.67 -7.54 -5.29
CA PRO A 92 -6.66 -7.14 -6.69
C PRO A 92 -7.28 -5.74 -6.83
N VAL A 93 -6.57 -4.81 -7.48
CA VAL A 93 -7.10 -3.47 -7.78
C VAL A 93 -7.25 -3.26 -9.28
N SER A 94 -8.45 -2.81 -9.68
CA SER A 94 -8.72 -2.38 -11.05
C SER A 94 -8.57 -0.85 -11.14
N LEU A 95 -7.37 -0.38 -11.50
CA LEU A 95 -7.10 1.04 -11.71
C LEU A 95 -7.58 1.46 -13.11
N ARG A 96 -8.83 1.92 -13.21
CA ARG A 96 -9.48 2.36 -14.48
C ARG A 96 -8.70 3.40 -15.29
N ILE A 97 -7.77 4.12 -14.67
CA ILE A 97 -6.95 5.16 -15.29
C ILE A 97 -5.80 4.55 -16.11
N LEU A 98 -5.38 3.33 -15.79
CA LEU A 98 -4.34 2.59 -16.51
C LEU A 98 -4.99 1.66 -17.55
N LYS A 99 -5.52 2.23 -18.64
CA LYS A 99 -6.25 1.49 -19.69
C LYS A 99 -5.49 0.32 -20.34
N ASN A 100 -4.15 0.26 -20.17
CA ASN A 100 -3.27 -0.76 -20.78
C ASN A 100 -2.52 -1.62 -19.76
N VAL A 101 -2.87 -1.57 -18.47
CA VAL A 101 -2.25 -2.44 -17.45
C VAL A 101 -3.24 -3.56 -17.10
N LYS A 102 -2.87 -4.81 -17.42
CA LYS A 102 -3.56 -6.00 -16.89
C LYS A 102 -3.50 -5.95 -15.36
N GLU A 103 -4.57 -6.42 -14.72
CA GLU A 103 -4.81 -6.39 -13.27
C GLU A 103 -3.54 -6.31 -12.41
N ALA A 104 -3.45 -5.23 -11.62
CA ALA A 104 -2.34 -5.04 -10.71
C ALA A 104 -2.69 -5.66 -9.36
N TYR A 105 -1.87 -6.61 -8.91
CA TYR A 105 -1.89 -7.09 -7.54
C TYR A 105 -1.05 -6.10 -6.74
N LEU A 106 -1.70 -5.25 -5.95
CA LEU A 106 -0.99 -4.48 -4.94
C LEU A 106 -0.78 -5.43 -3.77
N PRO A 107 0.46 -5.91 -3.51
CA PRO A 107 0.71 -6.61 -2.28
C PRO A 107 0.59 -5.54 -1.19
N LEU A 108 -0.50 -5.56 -0.45
CA LEU A 108 -0.53 -4.94 0.87
C LEU A 108 0.36 -5.84 1.73
N LEU A 109 1.68 -5.68 1.58
CA LEU A 109 2.67 -6.25 2.50
C LEU A 109 2.37 -5.61 3.85
N TRP A 110 1.62 -6.31 4.67
CA TRP A 110 1.58 -6.08 6.10
C TRP A 110 2.57 -7.10 6.68
N PHE A 111 3.71 -6.63 7.16
CA PHE A 111 4.45 -7.41 8.13
C PHE A 111 3.64 -7.29 9.44
N GLU A 112 3.42 -8.38 10.19
CA GLU A 112 3.18 -8.26 11.64
C GLU A 112 4.49 -7.89 12.34
N GLU A 113 5.00 -6.73 11.96
CA GLU A 113 5.63 -5.82 12.92
C GLU A 113 4.45 -4.95 13.39
N GLU A 114 4.09 -4.98 14.68
CA GLU A 114 3.01 -4.14 15.20
C GLU A 114 3.40 -2.65 15.13
N ALA A 115 3.22 -2.04 13.96
CA ALA A 115 2.97 -0.63 13.81
C ALA A 115 1.52 -0.48 13.34
N VAL A 116 0.59 -0.50 14.31
CA VAL A 116 -0.83 -0.24 14.10
C VAL A 116 -0.97 0.98 13.19
N ILE A 117 -1.54 0.81 11.99
CA ILE A 117 -1.97 1.93 11.16
C ILE A 117 -3.15 2.56 11.88
N PRO A 118 -3.00 3.75 12.49
CA PRO A 118 -4.09 4.33 13.24
C PRO A 118 -5.16 4.78 12.25
N ASP A 119 -6.43 4.78 12.66
CA ASP A 119 -7.61 5.03 11.82
C ASP A 119 -7.49 6.28 10.90
N TYR A 120 -6.63 7.23 11.27
CA TYR A 120 -6.36 8.42 10.47
C TYR A 120 -5.66 8.13 9.13
N MET A 121 -4.77 7.13 9.01
CA MET A 121 -4.11 6.85 7.73
C MET A 121 -5.01 6.04 6.78
N ALA A 122 -5.83 5.12 7.32
CA ALA A 122 -6.83 4.38 6.54
C ALA A 122 -7.85 5.33 5.89
N ARG A 123 -8.28 6.36 6.61
CA ARG A 123 -9.18 7.40 6.10
C ARG A 123 -8.54 8.22 4.97
N GLN A 124 -7.26 8.56 5.08
CA GLN A 124 -6.56 9.30 4.02
C GLN A 124 -6.46 8.50 2.72
N LEU A 125 -6.17 7.20 2.82
CA LEU A 125 -6.12 6.31 1.66
C LEU A 125 -7.51 6.14 1.01
N GLN A 126 -8.56 5.97 1.83
CA GLN A 126 -9.95 5.93 1.33
C GLN A 126 -10.35 7.23 0.61
N VAL A 127 -10.03 8.39 1.18
CA VAL A 127 -10.31 9.70 0.56
C VAL A 127 -9.56 9.86 -0.76
N LEU A 128 -8.27 9.50 -0.80
CA LEU A 128 -7.48 9.55 -2.02
C LEU A 128 -8.07 8.67 -3.12
N LEU A 129 -8.48 7.43 -2.78
CA LEU A 129 -9.10 6.50 -3.72
C LEU A 129 -10.46 7.03 -4.23
N VAL A 130 -11.26 7.69 -3.38
CA VAL A 130 -12.53 8.31 -3.80
C VAL A 130 -12.28 9.53 -4.69
N ILE A 131 -11.33 10.40 -4.36
CA ILE A 131 -10.96 11.58 -5.16
C ILE A 131 -10.47 11.17 -6.55
N MET A 132 -9.72 10.07 -6.62
CA MET A 132 -9.14 9.58 -7.87
C MET A 132 -10.13 8.80 -8.74
N ASN A 133 -11.18 8.22 -8.13
CA ASN A 133 -12.19 7.38 -8.81
C ASN A 133 -13.54 8.09 -9.04
N THR A 134 -13.76 9.28 -8.48
CA THR A 134 -14.99 10.06 -8.67
C THR A 134 -14.70 11.40 -9.38
N PRO A 135 -15.61 11.92 -10.22
CA PRO A 135 -15.38 13.18 -10.97
C PRO A 135 -15.43 14.44 -10.08
N THR A 136 -15.29 14.30 -8.76
CA THR A 136 -15.41 15.38 -7.77
C THR A 136 -14.43 16.51 -8.02
N VAL A 137 -13.16 16.20 -8.37
CA VAL A 137 -12.15 17.22 -8.68
C VAL A 137 -12.56 18.07 -9.89
N TYR A 138 -13.07 17.44 -10.94
CA TYR A 138 -13.50 18.14 -12.16
C TYR A 138 -14.71 19.04 -11.90
N ILE A 139 -15.65 18.61 -11.03
CA ILE A 139 -16.82 19.40 -10.64
C ILE A 139 -16.39 20.65 -9.86
N VAL A 140 -15.50 20.51 -8.86
CA VAL A 140 -15.03 21.65 -8.03
C VAL A 140 -14.27 22.67 -8.87
N LEU A 141 -13.35 22.23 -9.73
CA LEU A 141 -12.63 23.12 -10.65
C LEU A 141 -13.59 23.84 -11.61
N GLY A 142 -14.63 23.15 -12.09
CA GLY A 142 -15.67 23.74 -12.93
C GLY A 142 -16.43 24.87 -12.21
N VAL A 143 -16.82 24.66 -10.95
CA VAL A 143 -17.55 25.66 -10.16
C VAL A 143 -16.69 26.91 -9.92
N ILE A 144 -15.41 26.74 -9.59
CA ILE A 144 -14.48 27.85 -9.35
C ILE A 144 -14.32 28.72 -10.61
N LEU A 145 -14.16 28.09 -11.78
CA LEU A 145 -14.07 28.82 -13.05
C LEU A 145 -15.33 29.63 -13.36
N VAL A 146 -16.52 29.04 -13.14
CA VAL A 146 -17.80 29.72 -13.38
C VAL A 146 -17.96 30.93 -12.46
N LEU A 147 -17.67 30.77 -11.17
CA LEU A 147 -17.74 31.88 -10.21
C LEU A 147 -16.73 32.99 -10.53
N GLY A 148 -15.53 32.63 -10.99
CA GLY A 148 -14.52 33.59 -11.45
C GLY A 148 -15.01 34.44 -12.63
N VAL A 149 -15.67 33.81 -13.62
CA VAL A 149 -16.24 34.51 -14.79
C VAL A 149 -17.40 35.42 -14.38
N ILE A 150 -18.29 34.95 -13.48
CA ILE A 150 -19.39 35.77 -12.95
C ILE A 150 -18.84 36.99 -12.19
N GLY A 151 -17.79 36.79 -11.38
CA GLY A 151 -17.11 37.89 -10.68
C GLY A 151 -16.53 38.92 -11.64
N ALA A 152 -15.80 38.48 -12.67
CA ALA A 152 -15.19 39.36 -13.65
C ALA A 152 -16.22 40.17 -14.46
N THR A 153 -17.35 39.54 -14.82
CA THR A 153 -18.44 40.21 -15.55
C THR A 153 -19.16 41.25 -14.68
N LEU A 154 -19.35 40.99 -13.39
CA LEU A 154 -19.91 41.97 -12.44
C LEU A 154 -18.98 43.17 -12.21
N VAL A 155 -17.66 42.93 -12.13
CA VAL A 155 -16.68 44.00 -11.94
C VAL A 155 -16.61 44.89 -13.19
N THR A 156 -16.48 44.30 -14.38
CA THR A 156 -16.41 45.05 -15.64
C THR A 156 -17.69 45.86 -15.89
N THR A 157 -18.87 45.28 -15.64
CA THR A 157 -20.15 46.00 -15.77
C THR A 157 -20.29 47.14 -14.74
N ARG A 158 -19.81 46.96 -13.51
CA ARG A 158 -19.76 48.04 -12.49
C ARG A 158 -18.82 49.18 -12.91
N HIS A 159 -17.61 48.85 -13.40
CA HIS A 159 -16.67 49.85 -13.90
C HIS A 159 -17.22 50.61 -15.11
N TYR A 160 -17.83 49.91 -16.06
CA TYR A 160 -18.46 50.52 -17.23
C TYR A 160 -19.60 51.48 -16.84
N LYS A 161 -20.48 51.07 -15.92
CA LYS A 161 -21.58 51.92 -15.42
C LYS A 161 -21.08 53.15 -14.67
N LYS A 162 -19.99 53.04 -13.90
CA LYS A 162 -19.37 54.17 -13.19
C LYS A 162 -18.78 55.18 -14.18
N ALA A 163 -17.96 54.72 -15.12
CA ALA A 163 -17.35 55.57 -16.15
C ALA A 163 -18.41 56.30 -17.02
N LYS A 164 -19.54 55.64 -17.32
CA LYS A 164 -20.64 56.26 -18.06
C LYS A 164 -21.30 57.40 -17.26
N ARG A 165 -21.57 57.22 -15.96
CA ARG A 165 -22.14 58.28 -15.11
C ARG A 165 -21.22 59.48 -14.97
N ASP A 166 -19.92 59.25 -14.87
CA ASP A 166 -18.93 60.32 -14.75
C ASP A 166 -18.87 61.16 -16.03
N ARG A 167 -18.96 60.52 -17.22
CA ARG A 167 -19.06 61.22 -18.52
C ARG A 167 -20.36 62.02 -18.67
N GLU A 168 -21.50 61.46 -18.27
CA GLU A 168 -22.81 62.16 -18.33
C GLU A 168 -22.89 63.37 -17.38
N ARG A 169 -22.17 63.35 -16.25
CA ARG A 169 -22.02 64.52 -15.36
C ARG A 169 -21.12 65.60 -15.95
N ALA A 170 -20.03 65.23 -16.62
CA ALA A 170 -19.10 66.16 -17.24
C ALA A 170 -19.70 66.89 -18.46
N SER A 171 -20.68 66.32 -19.16
CA SER A 171 -21.35 66.95 -20.30
C SER A 171 -22.48 67.93 -19.91
N LYS A 172 -22.87 67.98 -18.63
CA LYS A 172 -23.93 68.85 -18.10
C LYS A 172 -23.39 70.04 -17.28
N SER A 173 -22.07 70.16 -17.12
CA SER A 173 -21.37 71.30 -16.53
C SER A 173 -20.73 72.14 -17.62
#